data_AF-A0A922K5D1-F1
#
_entry.id   AF-A0A922K5D1-F1
#
_cell.length_a   1.000
_cell.length_b   1.000
_cell.length_c   1.000
_cell.angle_alpha   90.00
_cell.angle_beta   90.00
_cell.angle_gamma   90.00
#
_symmetry.space_group_name_H-M   'P 1'
#
loop_
_entity.id
_entity.type
_entity.pdbx_description
1 polymer ?
#
loop_
_entity_poly.entity_id
_entity_poly.type
_entity_poly.pdbx_seq_one_letter_code
_entity_poly.pdbx_strand_id
1 'polypeptide(L)'
;MDGSSILHTIVFHRALGLVRPKDIDLELFDMTYVQCGDEDLEKKIEEKIEQFIGWVEKHPNKKSQICLSFYEVKNRQPSWFTNKIERLYWEQWYVNLNVAQHPKAHSSKSHHSKVVLDPGESALEETNARRAALEASLREALFQIIKFVNEKKDHVPPIPNPEGVVYFPYEITIPSSSDSTFGMDMIKRMLQTGHPTMLS
;
A
#
# COMPACT_ATOMS: atom_id res chain seq x y z
N MET A 1 1.32 12.45 1.30
CA MET A 1 1.71 11.46 2.34
C MET A 1 2.21 10.19 1.66
N ASP A 2 3.29 9.62 2.17
CA ASP A 2 4.21 8.73 1.42
C ASP A 2 3.58 7.43 0.90
N GLY A 3 2.55 6.92 1.58
CA GLY A 3 1.85 5.69 1.19
C GLY A 3 1.09 5.79 -0.14
N SER A 4 0.70 7.00 -0.56
CA SER A 4 0.03 7.23 -1.85
C SER A 4 0.95 6.87 -3.03
N SER A 5 2.23 7.25 -2.94
CA SER A 5 3.24 6.99 -3.99
C SER A 5 3.43 5.51 -4.28
N ILE A 6 3.40 4.66 -3.25
CA ILE A 6 3.53 3.20 -3.37
C ILE A 6 2.37 2.62 -4.16
N LEU A 7 1.13 2.98 -3.81
CA LEU A 7 -0.07 2.46 -4.48
C LEU A 7 -0.15 2.92 -5.94
N HIS A 8 0.12 4.20 -6.19
CA HIS A 8 0.19 4.74 -7.55
C HIS A 8 1.25 4.04 -8.40
N THR A 9 2.44 3.80 -7.83
CA THR A 9 3.52 3.11 -8.55
C THR A 9 3.11 1.69 -8.91
N ILE A 10 2.46 0.94 -8.02
CA ILE A 10 1.98 -0.41 -8.33
C ILE A 10 0.92 -0.37 -9.45
N VAL A 11 -0.06 0.52 -9.35
CA VAL A 11 -1.15 0.61 -10.34
C VAL A 11 -0.62 1.05 -11.71
N PHE A 12 0.30 2.02 -11.75
CA PHE A 12 0.94 2.48 -12.98
C PHE A 12 1.62 1.34 -13.73
N HIS A 13 2.36 0.49 -13.01
CA HIS A 13 3.06 -0.66 -13.57
C HIS A 13 2.15 -1.85 -13.91
N ARG A 14 0.88 -1.81 -13.52
CA ARG A 14 -0.16 -2.80 -13.85
C ARG A 14 -1.24 -2.25 -14.78
N ALA A 15 -1.09 -1.02 -15.26
CA ALA A 15 -1.94 -0.46 -16.28
C ALA A 15 -1.76 -1.23 -17.60
N LEU A 16 -2.88 -1.52 -18.25
CA LEU A 16 -2.96 -2.35 -19.45
C LEU A 16 -3.14 -1.51 -20.72
N GLY A 17 -3.72 -0.32 -20.57
CA GLY A 17 -4.07 0.58 -21.65
C GLY A 17 -3.27 1.86 -21.66
N LEU A 18 -3.71 2.82 -22.48
CA LEU A 18 -3.12 4.14 -22.54
C LEU A 18 -3.43 4.91 -21.26
N VAL A 19 -2.38 5.20 -20.49
CA VAL A 19 -2.42 6.13 -19.35
C VAL A 19 -1.92 7.51 -19.77
N ARG A 20 -2.17 8.53 -18.96
CA ARG A 20 -1.58 9.87 -19.09
C ARG A 20 -0.59 10.06 -17.94
N PRO A 21 0.68 9.63 -18.10
CA PRO A 21 1.67 9.71 -17.02
C PRO A 21 1.78 11.14 -16.49
N LYS A 22 1.73 11.27 -15.17
CA LYS A 22 1.88 12.54 -14.46
C LYS A 22 2.95 12.38 -13.40
N ASP A 23 4.01 13.17 -13.51
CA ASP A 23 5.08 13.23 -12.52
C ASP A 23 4.61 14.01 -11.29
N ILE A 24 4.83 13.44 -10.12
CA ILE A 24 4.45 14.02 -8.83
C ILE A 24 5.67 14.05 -7.91
N ASP A 25 6.07 15.25 -7.53
CA ASP A 25 7.14 15.47 -6.55
C ASP A 25 6.61 15.26 -5.13
N LEU A 26 7.36 14.53 -4.32
CA LEU A 26 7.05 14.36 -2.90
C LEU A 26 7.59 15.54 -2.12
N GLU A 27 6.72 16.39 -1.56
CA GLU A 27 7.13 17.63 -0.86
C GLU A 27 8.17 17.42 0.26
N LEU A 28 8.22 16.24 0.86
CA LEU A 28 9.10 15.92 2.00
C LEU A 28 10.44 15.29 1.59
N PHE A 29 10.60 14.91 0.32
CA PHE A 29 11.74 14.13 -0.18
C PHE A 29 12.18 14.60 -1.56
N ASP A 30 13.46 14.46 -1.88
CA ASP A 30 13.93 14.68 -3.26
C ASP A 30 13.64 13.45 -4.13
N MET A 31 12.34 13.22 -4.35
CA MET A 31 11.80 12.04 -5.03
C MET A 31 10.55 12.39 -5.82
N THR A 32 10.48 11.84 -7.04
CA THR A 32 9.33 11.95 -7.93
C THR A 32 8.78 10.55 -8.20
N TYR A 33 7.45 10.41 -8.20
CA TYR A 33 6.77 9.18 -8.64
C TYR A 33 5.76 9.50 -9.75
N VAL A 34 5.26 8.47 -10.43
CA VAL A 34 4.36 8.63 -11.58
C VAL A 34 2.96 8.14 -11.23
N GLN A 35 1.95 8.94 -11.60
CA GLN A 35 0.54 8.58 -11.58
C GLN A 35 0.02 8.32 -13.00
N CYS A 36 -1.11 7.64 -13.10
CA CYS A 36 -1.75 7.34 -14.39
C CYS A 36 -2.52 8.51 -15.01
N GLY A 37 -2.68 9.63 -14.29
CA GLY A 37 -3.47 10.78 -14.72
C GLY A 37 -4.96 10.47 -14.84
N ASP A 38 -5.47 9.64 -13.94
CA ASP A 38 -6.87 9.20 -13.86
C ASP A 38 -7.45 9.69 -12.53
N GLU A 39 -8.34 10.68 -12.62
CA GLU A 39 -8.91 11.37 -11.45
C GLU A 39 -9.72 10.44 -10.54
N ASP A 40 -10.42 9.44 -11.10
CA ASP A 40 -11.23 8.50 -10.32
C ASP A 40 -10.32 7.54 -9.54
N LEU A 41 -9.24 7.07 -10.18
CA LEU A 41 -8.21 6.27 -9.51
C LEU A 41 -7.51 7.08 -8.40
N GLU A 42 -7.08 8.31 -8.72
CA GLU A 42 -6.42 9.22 -7.78
C GLU A 42 -7.28 9.47 -6.55
N LYS A 43 -8.55 9.84 -6.76
CA LYS A 43 -9.51 10.07 -5.68
C LYS A 43 -9.72 8.81 -4.83
N LYS A 44 -9.87 7.64 -5.45
CA LYS A 44 -10.07 6.38 -4.73
C LYS A 44 -8.85 5.99 -3.88
N ILE A 45 -7.64 6.23 -4.38
CA ILE A 45 -6.42 6.01 -3.59
C ILE A 45 -6.38 6.97 -2.41
N GLU A 46 -6.62 8.27 -2.63
CA GLU A 46 -6.58 9.27 -1.56
C GLU A 46 -7.62 8.99 -0.47
N GLU A 47 -8.87 8.71 -0.84
CA GLU A 47 -9.92 8.33 0.12
C GLU A 47 -9.54 7.13 0.98
N LYS A 48 -8.81 6.16 0.40
CA LYS A 48 -8.34 4.97 1.13
C LYS A 48 -7.17 5.27 2.05
N ILE A 49 -6.28 6.17 1.65
CA ILE A 49 -5.18 6.65 2.49
C ILE A 49 -5.74 7.44 3.68
N GLU A 50 -6.71 8.33 3.47
CA GLU A 50 -7.38 9.07 4.55
C GLU A 50 -8.07 8.14 5.56
N GLN A 51 -8.83 7.15 5.05
CA GLN A 51 -9.46 6.13 5.91
C GLN A 51 -8.43 5.34 6.71
N PHE A 52 -7.28 5.02 6.09
CA PHE A 52 -6.20 4.29 6.75
C PHE A 52 -5.55 5.13 7.85
N ILE A 53 -5.23 6.40 7.60
CA ILE A 53 -4.65 7.31 8.60
C ILE A 53 -5.58 7.41 9.81
N GLY A 54 -6.88 7.66 9.57
CA GLY A 54 -7.86 7.72 10.66
C GLY A 54 -8.03 6.40 11.41
N TRP A 55 -7.75 5.25 10.79
CA TRP A 55 -7.70 3.95 11.48
C TRP A 55 -6.44 3.80 12.32
N VAL A 56 -5.26 4.15 11.79
CA VAL A 56 -3.96 4.07 12.47
C VAL A 56 -3.96 4.90 13.75
N GLU A 57 -4.47 6.13 13.69
CA GLU A 57 -4.56 7.03 14.84
C GLU A 57 -5.40 6.45 15.99
N LYS A 58 -6.46 5.70 15.65
CA LYS A 58 -7.34 5.02 16.61
C LYS A 58 -6.78 3.70 17.13
N HIS A 59 -5.82 3.11 16.43
CA HIS A 59 -5.28 1.78 16.73
C HIS A 59 -3.74 1.77 16.77
N PRO A 60 -3.10 2.58 17.62
CA PRO A 60 -1.65 2.83 17.58
C PRO A 60 -0.81 1.58 17.88
N ASN A 61 -1.39 0.55 18.51
CA ASN A 61 -0.72 -0.72 18.86
C ASN A 61 -1.08 -1.89 17.94
N LYS A 62 -1.82 -1.64 16.85
CA LYS A 62 -2.18 -2.67 15.87
C LYS A 62 -1.25 -2.58 14.66
N LYS A 63 -1.02 -3.73 14.00
CA LYS A 63 -0.22 -3.79 12.78
C LYS A 63 -0.89 -2.93 11.69
N SER A 64 -0.15 -1.95 11.19
CA SER A 64 -0.60 -1.04 10.15
C SER A 64 -0.24 -1.62 8.78
N GLN A 65 -1.25 -2.04 8.00
CA GLN A 65 -1.05 -2.67 6.71
C GLN A 65 -2.15 -2.25 5.72
N ILE A 66 -1.76 -1.88 4.50
CA ILE A 66 -2.67 -1.66 3.38
C ILE A 66 -2.47 -2.81 2.37
N CYS A 67 -3.55 -3.31 1.79
CA CYS A 67 -3.50 -4.34 0.75
C CYS A 67 -4.13 -3.84 -0.55
N LEU A 68 -3.37 -3.84 -1.65
CA LEU A 68 -3.87 -3.64 -3.01
C LEU A 68 -3.97 -5.00 -3.69
N SER A 69 -5.17 -5.38 -4.10
CA SER A 69 -5.43 -6.68 -4.74
C SER A 69 -5.99 -6.47 -6.15
N PHE A 70 -5.47 -7.22 -7.11
CA PHE A 70 -6.02 -7.33 -8.46
C PHE A 70 -6.79 -8.64 -8.62
N TYR A 71 -7.89 -8.60 -9.35
CA TYR A 71 -8.76 -9.76 -9.53
C TYR A 71 -9.44 -9.81 -10.90
N GLU A 72 -9.85 -11.01 -11.30
CA GLU A 72 -10.83 -11.20 -12.37
C GLU A 72 -12.23 -11.35 -11.78
N VAL A 73 -13.23 -10.88 -12.52
CA VAL A 73 -14.64 -11.08 -12.17
C VAL A 73 -15.18 -12.27 -12.93
N LYS A 74 -15.49 -13.37 -12.22
CA LYS A 74 -16.13 -14.54 -12.82
C LYS A 74 -17.64 -14.47 -12.57
N ASN A 75 -18.39 -14.15 -13.62
CA ASN A 75 -19.83 -14.33 -13.60
C ASN A 75 -20.13 -15.83 -13.75
N ARG A 76 -20.62 -16.46 -12.67
CA ARG A 76 -21.24 -17.78 -12.82
C ARG A 76 -22.55 -17.62 -13.58
N GLN A 77 -22.88 -18.60 -14.42
CA GLN A 77 -24.20 -18.71 -15.04
C GLN A 77 -25.28 -18.48 -13.96
N PRO A 78 -26.38 -17.77 -14.28
CA PRO A 78 -27.45 -17.49 -13.33
C PRO A 78 -28.12 -18.82 -12.95
N SER A 79 -27.55 -19.47 -11.94
CA SER A 79 -28.25 -20.52 -11.22
C SER A 79 -29.26 -19.79 -10.35
N TRP A 80 -30.53 -20.08 -10.61
CA TRP A 80 -31.81 -19.58 -10.06
C TRP A 80 -31.90 -19.15 -8.57
N PHE A 81 -30.82 -19.17 -7.78
CA PHE A 81 -30.79 -18.66 -6.41
C PHE A 81 -29.53 -17.89 -5.97
N THR A 82 -28.53 -17.63 -6.83
CA THR A 82 -27.34 -16.87 -6.36
C THR A 82 -26.67 -16.02 -7.45
N ASN A 83 -26.89 -14.71 -7.40
CA ASN A 83 -26.07 -13.70 -8.10
C ASN A 83 -24.79 -13.40 -7.30
N LYS A 84 -23.98 -14.41 -6.99
CA LYS A 84 -22.72 -14.18 -6.29
C LYS A 84 -21.62 -13.91 -7.32
N ILE A 85 -21.26 -12.65 -7.48
CA ILE A 85 -20.08 -12.23 -8.24
C ILE A 85 -18.84 -12.81 -7.54
N GLU A 86 -18.11 -13.70 -8.20
CA GLU A 86 -16.90 -14.32 -7.67
C GLU A 86 -15.68 -13.52 -8.14
N ARG A 87 -14.84 -13.08 -7.19
CA ARG A 87 -13.57 -12.39 -7.45
C ARG A 87 -12.43 -13.40 -7.36
N LEU A 88 -11.69 -13.59 -8.45
CA LEU A 88 -10.50 -14.43 -8.49
C LEU A 88 -9.27 -13.52 -8.35
N TYR A 89 -8.69 -13.46 -7.17
CA TYR A 89 -7.49 -12.66 -6.91
C TYR A 89 -6.26 -13.34 -7.49
N TRP A 90 -5.59 -12.67 -8.42
CA TRP A 90 -4.39 -13.19 -9.08
C TRP A 90 -3.11 -12.49 -8.61
N GLU A 91 -3.21 -11.31 -7.97
CA GLU A 91 -2.07 -10.59 -7.39
C GLU A 91 -2.48 -9.76 -6.18
N GLN A 92 -1.64 -9.75 -5.13
CA GLN A 92 -1.85 -8.96 -3.92
C GLN A 92 -0.55 -8.34 -3.41
N TRP A 93 -0.60 -7.05 -3.12
CA TRP A 93 0.51 -6.26 -2.57
C TRP A 93 0.19 -5.82 -1.16
N TYR A 94 0.99 -6.29 -0.21
CA TYR A 94 0.84 -5.95 1.21
C TYR A 94 1.87 -4.89 1.60
N VAL A 95 1.40 -3.66 1.78
CA VAL A 95 2.22 -2.51 2.22
C VAL A 95 2.15 -2.44 3.74
N ASN A 96 3.21 -2.88 4.41
CA ASN A 96 3.33 -2.82 5.87
C ASN A 96 3.96 -1.50 6.28
N LEU A 97 3.34 -0.80 7.23
CA LEU A 97 3.81 0.50 7.71
C LEU A 97 4.16 0.39 9.20
N ASN A 98 5.34 0.88 9.54
CA ASN A 98 5.78 1.01 10.93
C ASN A 98 5.55 2.46 11.35
N VAL A 99 4.51 2.69 12.15
CA VAL A 99 4.13 4.04 12.58
C VAL A 99 4.82 4.32 13.91
N ALA A 100 5.81 5.21 13.89
CA ALA A 100 6.48 5.64 15.10
C ALA A 100 5.50 6.44 15.97
N GLN A 101 5.25 5.97 17.19
CA GLN A 101 4.52 6.76 18.17
C GLN A 101 5.48 7.79 18.76
N HIS A 102 5.14 9.07 18.68
CA HIS A 102 5.88 10.06 19.45
C HIS A 102 5.62 9.78 20.94
N PRO A 103 6.65 9.55 21.76
CA PRO A 103 6.44 9.50 23.20
C PRO A 103 5.80 10.83 23.60
N LYS A 104 4.63 10.77 24.24
CA LYS A 104 4.09 11.95 24.93
C LYS A 104 5.19 12.40 25.88
N ALA A 105 5.56 13.68 25.80
CA ALA A 105 6.56 14.27 26.68
C ALA A 105 6.03 14.23 28.13
N HIS A 106 6.22 13.10 28.79
CA HIS A 106 6.09 13.03 30.24
C HIS A 106 7.34 13.71 30.80
N SER A 107 7.11 14.85 31.46
CA SER A 107 8.12 15.64 32.15
C SER A 107 8.73 14.85 33.31
N SER A 108 9.59 13.88 33.03
CA SER A 108 10.46 13.28 34.04
C SER A 108 11.69 14.17 34.20
N LYS A 109 11.65 15.02 35.23
CA LYS A 109 12.82 15.72 35.75
C LYS A 109 13.87 14.67 36.14
N SER A 110 14.90 14.45 35.33
CA SER A 110 16.10 13.72 35.73
C SER A 110 17.24 14.70 35.95
N HIS A 111 17.86 14.59 37.14
CA HIS A 111 18.97 15.42 37.57
C HIS A 111 20.28 14.92 36.93
N HIS A 112 21.01 15.87 36.33
CA HIS A 112 22.47 15.91 36.15
C HIS A 112 23.20 14.77 35.41
N SER A 113 23.59 15.04 34.17
CA SER A 113 25.01 15.02 33.77
C SER A 113 25.22 16.00 32.61
N LYS A 114 26.12 16.97 32.78
CA LYS A 114 26.39 18.04 31.81
C LYS A 114 27.26 17.49 30.68
N VAL A 115 26.63 17.17 29.55
CA VAL A 115 27.21 17.38 28.23
C VAL A 115 26.37 18.48 27.59
N VAL A 116 26.97 19.65 27.39
CA VAL A 116 26.30 20.80 26.76
C VAL A 116 26.34 20.57 25.24
N LEU A 117 25.46 19.70 24.76
CA LEU A 117 24.99 19.78 23.38
C LEU A 117 23.72 20.62 23.43
N ASP A 118 23.60 21.63 22.58
CA ASP A 118 22.38 22.42 22.46
C ASP A 118 21.21 21.46 22.19
N PRO A 119 20.21 21.37 23.09
CA PRO A 119 19.07 20.48 22.90
C PRO A 119 18.35 20.70 21.55
N GLY A 120 18.46 21.90 20.97
CA GLY A 120 17.91 22.23 19.66
C GLY A 120 18.64 21.57 18.49
N GLU A 121 19.98 21.51 18.52
CA GLU A 121 20.78 20.91 17.44
C GLU A 121 20.60 19.40 17.38
N SER A 122 20.58 18.71 18.53
CA SER A 122 20.41 17.26 18.59
C SER A 122 19.03 16.80 18.12
N ALA A 123 17.96 17.55 18.43
CA ALA A 123 16.61 17.23 17.98
C ALA A 123 16.42 17.45 16.47
N LEU A 124 17.08 18.47 15.92
CA LEU A 124 17.06 18.75 14.48
C LEU A 124 17.84 17.67 13.70
N GLU A 125 19.01 17.27 14.19
CA GLU A 125 19.83 16.21 13.60
C GLU A 125 19.08 14.87 13.60
N GLU A 126 18.42 14.50 14.70
CA GLU A 126 17.61 13.28 14.78
C GLU A 126 16.43 13.31 13.79
N THR A 127 15.75 14.45 13.67
CA THR A 127 14.65 14.62 12.71
C THR A 127 15.12 14.48 11.27
N ASN A 128 16.27 15.07 10.93
CA ASN A 128 16.87 14.96 9.60
C ASN A 128 17.29 13.52 9.30
N ALA A 129 17.91 12.83 10.26
CA ALA A 129 18.29 11.43 10.10
C ALA A 129 17.07 10.52 9.87
N ARG A 130 15.96 10.75 10.62
CA ARG A 130 14.70 10.02 10.43
C ARG A 130 14.10 10.28 9.05
N ARG A 131 14.10 11.53 8.57
CA ARG A 131 13.63 11.88 7.22
C ARG A 131 14.47 11.20 6.13
N ALA A 132 15.80 11.25 6.24
CA ALA A 132 16.70 10.61 5.28
C ALA A 132 16.53 9.08 5.24
N ALA A 133 16.34 8.44 6.40
CA ALA A 133 16.06 7.01 6.46
C ALA A 133 14.70 6.64 5.83
N LEU A 134 13.67 7.47 6.02
CA LEU A 134 12.36 7.28 5.41
C LEU A 134 12.42 7.45 3.89
N GLU A 135 13.15 8.46 3.40
CA GLU A 135 13.41 8.65 1.98
C GLU A 135 14.09 7.43 1.35
N ALA A 136 15.18 6.95 1.97
CA ALA A 136 15.91 5.77 1.49
C ALA A 136 15.02 4.52 1.46
N SER A 137 14.22 4.31 2.51
CA SER A 137 13.26 3.20 2.60
C SER A 137 12.18 3.28 1.52
N LEU A 138 11.64 4.48 1.26
CA LEU A 138 10.66 4.68 0.22
C LEU A 138 11.26 4.44 -1.16
N ARG A 139 12.44 4.98 -1.44
CA ARG A 139 13.18 4.78 -2.70
C ARG A 139 13.39 3.29 -2.98
N GLU A 140 13.85 2.55 -1.98
CA GLU A 140 14.04 1.10 -2.08
C GLU A 140 12.70 0.39 -2.36
N ALA A 141 11.62 0.74 -1.67
CA ALA A 141 10.30 0.16 -1.89
C ALA A 141 9.80 0.39 -3.33
N LEU A 142 9.97 1.60 -3.87
CA LEU A 142 9.61 1.92 -5.25
C LEU A 142 10.42 1.08 -6.27
N PHE A 143 11.73 0.94 -6.06
CA PHE A 143 12.57 0.08 -6.91
C PHE A 143 12.18 -1.39 -6.81
N GLN A 144 11.83 -1.89 -5.62
CA GLN A 144 11.37 -3.26 -5.45
C GLN A 144 10.06 -3.53 -6.19
N ILE A 145 9.13 -2.57 -6.22
CA ILE A 145 7.90 -2.68 -7.00
C ILE A 145 8.25 -2.86 -8.48
N ILE A 146 9.08 -1.98 -9.04
CA ILE A 146 9.52 -2.05 -10.44
C ILE A 146 10.16 -3.40 -10.75
N LYS A 147 11.04 -3.87 -9.86
CA LYS A 147 11.69 -5.18 -10.00
C LYS A 147 10.69 -6.33 -9.99
N PHE A 148 9.81 -6.39 -8.98
CA PHE A 148 8.85 -7.49 -8.84
C PHE A 148 7.80 -7.51 -9.94
N VAL A 149 7.31 -6.34 -10.35
CA VAL A 149 6.42 -6.21 -11.51
C VAL A 149 7.08 -6.79 -12.75
N ASN A 150 8.39 -6.57 -12.91
CA ASN A 150 9.15 -7.03 -14.07
C ASN A 150 9.48 -8.53 -14.04
N GLU A 151 9.83 -9.07 -12.89
CA GLU A 151 10.23 -10.46 -12.68
C GLU A 151 9.04 -11.41 -12.56
N LYS A 152 7.91 -10.95 -12.02
CA LYS A 152 6.71 -11.76 -11.80
C LYS A 152 5.59 -11.28 -12.72
N LYS A 153 5.49 -11.92 -13.89
CA LYS A 153 4.50 -11.59 -14.93
C LYS A 153 3.65 -12.79 -15.37
N ASP A 154 4.12 -14.02 -15.14
CA ASP A 154 3.46 -15.23 -15.65
C ASP A 154 2.06 -15.46 -15.07
N HIS A 155 1.76 -14.84 -13.93
CA HIS A 155 0.45 -14.91 -13.27
C HIS A 155 -0.51 -13.80 -13.71
N VAL A 156 -0.09 -12.87 -14.58
CA VAL A 156 -0.95 -11.80 -15.11
C VAL A 156 -1.95 -12.40 -16.11
N PRO A 157 -3.28 -12.26 -15.90
CA PRO A 157 -4.27 -12.85 -16.79
C PRO A 157 -4.20 -12.29 -18.22
N PRO A 158 -4.59 -13.08 -19.24
CA PRO A 158 -4.75 -12.58 -20.59
C PRO A 158 -5.90 -11.57 -20.66
N ILE A 159 -5.77 -10.55 -21.51
CA ILE A 159 -6.81 -9.52 -21.71
C ILE A 159 -7.63 -9.91 -22.95
N PRO A 160 -8.91 -10.32 -22.81
CA PRO A 160 -9.71 -10.77 -23.95
C PRO A 160 -10.08 -9.63 -24.91
N ASN A 161 -10.41 -8.46 -24.35
CA ASN A 161 -10.83 -7.26 -25.08
C ASN A 161 -10.13 -6.03 -24.46
N PRO A 162 -8.98 -5.60 -25.02
CA PRO A 162 -8.22 -4.47 -24.46
C PRO A 162 -8.87 -3.11 -24.73
N GLU A 163 -9.86 -3.02 -25.62
CA GLU A 163 -10.53 -1.76 -25.94
C GLU A 163 -11.23 -1.16 -24.71
N GLY A 164 -10.75 0.00 -24.27
CA GLY A 164 -11.33 0.75 -23.15
C GLY A 164 -10.94 0.24 -21.75
N VAL A 165 -10.18 -0.85 -21.64
CA VAL A 165 -9.73 -1.37 -20.34
C VAL A 165 -8.36 -0.80 -20.00
N VAL A 166 -8.31 0.13 -19.04
CA VAL A 166 -7.04 0.72 -18.58
C VAL A 166 -6.42 -0.10 -17.44
N TYR A 167 -7.24 -0.70 -16.56
CA TYR A 167 -6.76 -1.48 -15.41
C TYR A 167 -7.55 -2.77 -15.26
N PHE A 168 -6.91 -3.81 -14.72
CA PHE A 168 -7.64 -4.93 -14.13
C PHE A 168 -8.50 -4.44 -12.95
N PRO A 169 -9.64 -5.09 -12.66
CA PRO A 169 -10.38 -4.84 -11.44
C PRO A 169 -9.47 -4.94 -10.21
N TYR A 170 -9.56 -3.94 -9.32
CA TYR A 170 -8.74 -3.86 -8.13
C TYR A 170 -9.52 -3.38 -6.91
N GLU A 171 -9.04 -3.78 -5.74
CA GLU A 171 -9.52 -3.29 -4.43
C GLU A 171 -8.35 -2.88 -3.54
N ILE A 172 -8.55 -1.80 -2.79
CA ILE A 172 -7.65 -1.37 -1.73
C ILE A 172 -8.37 -1.66 -0.41
N THR A 173 -7.79 -2.56 0.37
CA THR A 173 -8.29 -2.95 1.68
C THR A 173 -7.38 -2.41 2.76
N ILE A 174 -8.01 -1.84 3.79
CA ILE A 174 -7.36 -1.36 5.01
C ILE A 174 -7.88 -2.20 6.18
N PRO A 175 -7.20 -2.20 7.33
CA PRO A 175 -7.68 -2.94 8.49
C PRO A 175 -9.02 -2.36 8.97
N SER A 176 -9.98 -3.21 9.31
CA SER A 176 -11.28 -2.81 9.85
C SER A 176 -11.23 -2.73 11.38
N SER A 177 -12.11 -1.92 11.99
CA SER A 177 -12.36 -1.93 13.45
C SER A 177 -13.02 -3.24 13.93
N SER A 178 -13.61 -4.03 13.03
CA SER A 178 -14.04 -5.40 13.33
C SER A 178 -12.84 -6.36 13.21
N ASP A 179 -12.21 -6.67 14.35
CA ASP A 179 -11.12 -7.65 14.47
C ASP A 179 -11.46 -9.04 13.83
N SER A 180 -12.74 -9.31 13.52
CA SER A 180 -13.23 -10.57 12.95
C SER A 180 -13.24 -10.67 11.43
N THR A 181 -13.42 -9.57 10.68
CA THR A 181 -13.70 -9.64 9.23
C THR A 181 -12.40 -9.77 8.43
N PHE A 182 -11.41 -8.92 8.72
CA PHE A 182 -10.14 -8.91 7.98
C PHE A 182 -9.32 -10.20 8.21
N GLY A 183 -9.19 -10.64 9.46
CA GLY A 183 -8.42 -11.84 9.81
C GLY A 183 -9.01 -13.12 9.23
N MET A 184 -10.34 -13.30 9.32
CA MET A 184 -11.01 -14.47 8.78
C MET A 184 -11.04 -14.46 7.26
N ASP A 185 -11.26 -13.31 6.61
CA ASP A 185 -11.22 -13.23 5.14
C ASP A 185 -9.82 -13.42 4.60
N MET A 186 -8.78 -13.02 5.32
CA MET A 186 -7.38 -13.24 4.92
C MET A 186 -6.97 -14.71 5.13
N ILE A 187 -7.30 -15.32 6.27
CA ILE A 187 -7.07 -16.76 6.52
C ILE A 187 -7.85 -17.60 5.50
N LYS A 188 -9.11 -17.27 5.26
CA LYS A 188 -9.94 -17.98 4.27
C LYS A 188 -9.40 -17.80 2.85
N ARG A 189 -8.86 -16.63 2.49
CA ARG A 189 -8.19 -16.39 1.21
C ARG A 189 -6.88 -17.20 1.09
N MET A 190 -6.05 -17.24 2.14
CA MET A 190 -4.83 -18.06 2.16
C MET A 190 -5.13 -19.57 2.06
N LEU A 191 -6.26 -20.03 2.61
CA LEU A 191 -6.70 -21.43 2.49
C LEU A 191 -7.27 -21.76 1.10
N GLN A 192 -7.73 -20.77 0.35
CA GLN A 192 -8.24 -20.95 -1.02
C GLN A 192 -7.12 -20.95 -2.07
N THR A 193 -6.02 -20.24 -1.81
CA THR A 193 -4.78 -20.35 -2.58
C THR A 193 -4.05 -21.63 -2.17
N GLY A 194 -4.41 -22.76 -2.78
CA GLY A 194 -3.76 -24.06 -2.55
C GLY A 194 -2.24 -23.99 -2.72
N HIS A 195 -1.54 -24.96 -2.08
CA HIS A 195 -0.09 -25.05 -1.96
C HIS A 195 0.69 -24.70 -3.24
N PRO A 196 1.86 -24.03 -3.12
CA PRO A 196 2.74 -23.79 -4.25
C PRO A 196 3.10 -25.14 -4.87
N THR A 197 2.74 -25.33 -6.13
CA THR A 197 3.22 -26.45 -6.91
C THR A 197 4.73 -26.23 -7.06
N MET A 198 5.51 -27.00 -6.30
CA MET A 198 6.94 -27.14 -6.55
C MET A 198 7.07 -27.75 -7.95
N LEU A 199 7.47 -26.94 -8.92
CA LEU A 199 7.92 -27.44 -10.22
C LEU A 199 9.28 -28.10 -9.99
N SER A 200 9.35 -29.41 -10.21
CA SER A 200 10.59 -30.19 -10.36
C SER A 200 11.30 -29.87 -11.67
#